data_AF-A0A925VLX9-F1
#
_entry.id   AF-A0A925VLX9-F1
#
_cell.length_a   1.000
_cell.length_b   1.000
_cell.length_c   1.000
_cell.angle_alpha   90.00
_cell.angle_beta   90.00
_cell.angle_gamma   90.00
#
_symmetry.space_group_name_H-M   'P 1'
#
loop_
_entity.id
_entity.type
_entity.pdbx_description
1 polymer ?
#
loop_
_entity_poly.entity_id
_entity_poly.type
_entity_poly.pdbx_seq_one_letter_code
_entity_poly.pdbx_strand_id
1 'polypeptide(L)'
;RYMYKIRLNPTVRQLRLWNTDDLHDAEVGKILSARQPWYEWATGRLEIMNRSKMWRFLTGDASYDTDYWLKRVENMPEQVPASAD
;
A
#
# COMPACT_ATOMS: atom_id res chain seq x y z
N ARG A 1 36.70 -12.06 9.57
CA ARG A 1 35.24 -12.31 9.48
C ARG A 1 34.73 -12.58 10.89
N TYR A 2 33.85 -11.75 11.42
CA TYR A 2 33.18 -12.02 12.69
C TYR A 2 31.79 -12.60 12.39
N MET A 3 31.46 -13.68 13.07
CA MET A 3 30.15 -14.32 12.96
C MET A 3 29.48 -14.21 14.33
N TYR A 4 28.40 -13.46 14.40
CA TYR A 4 27.61 -13.29 15.63
C TYR A 4 26.35 -14.14 15.55
N LYS A 5 25.98 -14.76 16.68
CA LYS A 5 24.64 -15.34 16.84
C LYS A 5 23.74 -14.30 17.51
N ILE A 6 22.76 -13.81 16.77
CA ILE A 6 21.69 -12.97 17.30
C ILE A 6 20.56 -13.89 17.77
N ARG A 7 20.12 -13.71 19.02
CA ARG A 7 18.91 -14.34 19.57
C ARG A 7 17.92 -13.22 19.89
N LEU A 8 16.79 -13.21 19.20
CA LEU A 8 15.71 -12.25 19.45
C LEU A 8 14.66 -12.95 20.32
N ASN A 9 14.27 -12.32 21.44
CA ASN A 9 13.15 -12.74 22.28
C ASN A 9 12.08 -11.64 22.31
N PRO A 10 11.39 -11.37 21.18
CA PRO A 10 10.43 -10.29 21.11
C PRO A 10 9.22 -10.60 22.00
N THR A 11 8.91 -9.70 22.93
CA THR A 11 7.76 -9.81 23.85
C THR A 11 6.48 -9.19 23.28
N VAL A 12 6.58 -8.54 22.12
CA VAL A 12 5.48 -7.87 21.42
C VAL A 12 5.47 -8.23 19.94
N ARG A 13 4.30 -8.10 19.32
CA ARG A 13 4.11 -8.32 17.88
C ARG A 13 5.00 -7.37 17.08
N GLN A 14 5.94 -7.92 16.31
CA GLN A 14 6.91 -7.17 15.52
C GLN A 14 6.32 -6.76 14.16
N LEU A 15 5.32 -5.89 14.18
CA LEU A 15 4.71 -5.35 12.96
C LEU A 15 4.77 -3.84 12.95
N ARG A 16 5.17 -3.28 11.80
CA ARG A 16 5.19 -1.83 11.54
C ARG A 16 6.04 -1.04 12.54
N LEU A 17 7.18 -1.60 12.94
CA LEU A 17 8.10 -0.99 13.90
C LEU A 17 9.22 -0.17 13.24
N TRP A 18 9.17 0.03 11.92
CA TRP A 18 10.12 0.88 11.21
C TRP A 18 9.71 2.35 11.33
N ASN A 19 10.69 3.23 11.10
CA ASN A 19 10.46 4.67 11.02
C ASN A 19 9.50 4.99 9.85
N THR A 20 8.52 5.86 10.08
CA THR A 20 7.49 6.25 9.10
C THR A 20 7.47 7.75 8.83
N ASP A 21 8.48 8.49 9.29
CA ASP A 21 8.52 9.97 9.24
C ASP A 21 8.59 10.50 7.80
N ASP A 22 9.13 9.70 6.87
CA ASP A 22 9.36 10.04 5.47
C ASP A 22 8.33 9.42 4.50
N LEU A 23 7.29 8.72 4.99
CA LEU A 23 6.33 8.03 4.13
C LEU A 23 5.55 8.95 3.18
N HIS A 24 5.47 10.24 3.51
CA HIS A 24 4.75 11.25 2.73
C HIS A 24 5.65 12.02 1.76
N ASP A 25 6.91 11.62 1.59
CA ASP A 25 7.79 12.18 0.57
C ASP A 25 7.18 11.97 -0.83
N ALA A 26 7.18 13.03 -1.64
CA ALA A 26 6.66 13.01 -3.00
C ALA A 26 7.36 11.95 -3.89
N GLU A 27 8.61 11.60 -3.60
CA GLU A 27 9.35 10.55 -4.30
C GLU A 27 8.72 9.16 -4.12
N VAL A 28 8.11 8.88 -2.95
CA VAL A 28 7.42 7.60 -2.71
C VAL A 28 6.33 7.40 -3.76
N GLY A 29 5.50 8.41 -3.99
CA GLY A 29 4.43 8.37 -5.00
C GLY A 29 4.96 8.13 -6.41
N LYS A 30 6.08 8.78 -6.78
CA LYS A 30 6.73 8.59 -8.09
C LYS A 30 7.28 7.18 -8.27
N ILE A 31 7.91 6.62 -7.23
CA ILE A 31 8.45 5.25 -7.27
C ILE A 31 7.31 4.24 -7.37
N LEU A 32 6.24 4.41 -6.59
CA LEU A 32 5.13 3.46 -6.57
C LEU A 32 4.26 3.55 -7.83
N SER A 33 4.21 4.68 -8.52
CA SER A 33 3.50 4.83 -9.82
C SER A 33 4.33 4.36 -11.02
N ALA A 34 5.64 4.20 -10.87
CA ALA A 34 6.55 3.86 -11.96
C ALA A 34 6.17 2.53 -12.64
N ARG A 35 5.93 2.57 -13.95
CA ARG A 35 5.73 1.38 -14.78
C ARG A 35 7.06 0.82 -15.25
N GLN A 36 7.15 -0.50 -15.32
CA GLN A 36 8.36 -1.18 -15.80
C GLN A 36 8.19 -1.61 -17.26
N PRO A 37 9.28 -1.74 -18.04
CA PRO A 37 9.21 -2.07 -19.47
C PRO A 37 8.54 -3.42 -19.77
N TRP A 38 8.57 -4.36 -18.83
CA TRP A 38 7.97 -5.69 -18.97
C TRP A 38 6.50 -5.74 -18.52
N TYR A 39 5.89 -4.61 -18.19
CA TYR A 39 4.47 -4.58 -17.86
C TYR A 39 3.65 -4.68 -19.14
N GLU A 40 2.68 -5.59 -19.13
CA GLU A 40 1.70 -5.63 -20.20
C GLU A 40 0.87 -4.33 -20.19
N TRP A 41 0.66 -3.77 -21.38
CA TRP A 41 0.07 -2.44 -21.58
C TRP A 41 -1.31 -2.28 -20.93
N ALA A 42 -2.18 -3.30 -21.01
CA ALA A 42 -3.54 -3.24 -20.49
C ALA A 42 -3.62 -3.47 -18.97
N THR A 43 -2.70 -4.25 -18.41
CA THR A 43 -2.74 -4.74 -17.03
C THR A 43 -1.73 -4.08 -16.11
N GLY A 44 -0.79 -3.27 -16.61
CA GLY A 44 0.20 -2.56 -15.77
C GLY A 44 -0.38 -1.67 -14.67
N ARG A 45 -1.66 -1.26 -14.78
CA ARG A 45 -2.41 -0.59 -13.70
C ARG A 45 -2.70 -1.49 -12.49
N LEU A 46 -2.85 -2.81 -12.71
CA LEU A 46 -3.07 -3.79 -11.63
C LEU A 46 -1.84 -3.87 -10.73
N GLU A 47 -0.64 -3.77 -11.30
CA GLU A 47 0.60 -3.70 -10.53
C GLU A 47 0.64 -2.46 -9.62
N ILE A 48 0.24 -1.30 -10.13
CA ILE A 48 0.16 -0.05 -9.33
C ILE A 48 -0.85 -0.21 -8.19
N MET A 49 -2.01 -0.84 -8.45
CA MET A 49 -3.00 -1.14 -7.43
C MET A 49 -2.47 -2.11 -6.36
N ASN A 50 -1.77 -3.16 -6.78
CA ASN A 50 -1.19 -4.15 -5.86
C ASN A 50 -0.09 -3.54 -4.98
N ARG A 51 0.74 -2.64 -5.53
CA ARG A 51 1.71 -1.87 -4.74
C ARG A 51 1.03 -0.96 -3.72
N SER A 52 -0.06 -0.29 -4.10
CA SER A 52 -0.84 0.52 -3.16
C SER A 52 -1.36 -0.35 -2.01
N LYS A 53 -1.94 -1.53 -2.29
CA LYS A 53 -2.38 -2.49 -1.26
C LYS A 53 -1.24 -2.96 -0.37
N MET A 54 -0.08 -3.27 -0.95
CA MET A 54 1.12 -3.66 -0.20
C MET A 54 1.59 -2.52 0.70
N TRP A 55 1.58 -1.28 0.20
CA TRP A 55 1.95 -0.10 0.97
C TRP A 55 1.00 0.13 2.16
N ARG A 56 -0.32 0.00 1.96
CA ARG A 56 -1.32 0.04 3.06
C ARG A 56 -1.03 -1.04 4.11
N PHE A 57 -0.68 -2.25 3.68
CA PHE A 57 -0.37 -3.35 4.59
C PHE A 57 0.87 -3.05 5.44
N LEU A 58 1.95 -2.60 4.79
CA LEU A 58 3.22 -2.26 5.43
C LEU A 58 3.03 -1.09 6.38
N THR A 59 2.53 0.04 5.92
CA THR A 59 2.49 1.29 6.69
C THR A 59 1.33 1.36 7.69
N GLY A 60 0.24 0.65 7.40
CA GLY A 60 -1.00 0.78 8.16
C GLY A 60 -1.88 1.95 7.76
N ASP A 61 -1.47 2.77 6.78
CA ASP A 61 -2.34 3.78 6.18
C ASP A 61 -3.35 3.10 5.26
N ALA A 62 -4.59 2.94 5.72
CA ALA A 62 -5.67 2.32 4.96
C ALA A 62 -6.16 3.19 3.80
N SER A 63 -5.81 4.48 3.75
CA SER A 63 -6.32 5.45 2.79
C SER A 63 -5.41 5.66 1.58
N TYR A 64 -4.15 5.21 1.67
CA TYR A 64 -3.13 5.40 0.65
C TYR A 64 -3.56 4.86 -0.72
N ASP A 65 -3.40 5.63 -1.79
CA ASP A 65 -3.71 5.18 -3.15
C ASP A 65 -2.85 5.94 -4.16
N THR A 66 -2.05 5.19 -4.92
CA THR A 66 -1.22 5.77 -5.99
C THR A 66 -2.07 5.98 -7.23
N ASP A 67 -2.10 7.22 -7.75
CA ASP A 67 -2.84 7.61 -8.97
C ASP A 67 -4.35 7.31 -8.96
N TYR A 68 -4.97 7.28 -7.78
CA TYR A 68 -6.42 7.11 -7.58
C TYR A 68 -7.02 5.85 -8.23
N TRP A 69 -6.22 4.79 -8.42
CA TRP A 69 -6.70 3.56 -9.07
C TRP A 69 -7.54 2.71 -8.11
N LEU A 70 -7.17 2.64 -6.83
CA LEU A 70 -7.83 1.78 -5.85
C LEU A 70 -9.16 2.39 -5.41
N LYS A 71 -9.20 3.71 -5.17
CA LYS A 71 -10.41 4.46 -4.83
C LYS A 71 -11.49 4.39 -5.92
N ARG A 72 -11.11 4.26 -7.20
CA ARG A 72 -12.06 4.05 -8.30
C ARG A 72 -12.82 2.73 -8.21
N VAL A 73 -12.21 1.72 -7.59
CA VAL A 73 -12.83 0.41 -7.39
C VAL A 73 -13.57 0.36 -6.06
N GLU A 74 -13.03 1.01 -5.02
CA GLU A 74 -13.59 1.01 -3.66
C GLU A 74 -14.82 1.94 -3.53
N ASN A 75 -14.87 3.05 -4.28
CA ASN A 75 -16.01 3.98 -4.27
C ASN A 75 -17.14 3.49 -5.18
N MET A 76 -17.82 2.42 -4.78
CA MET A 76 -19.07 2.00 -5.43
C MET A 76 -20.27 2.76 -4.84
N PRO A 77 -21.21 3.24 -5.66
CA PRO A 77 -22.43 3.86 -5.15
C PRO A 77 -23.27 2.82 -4.41
N GLU A 78 -23.54 3.04 -3.13
CA GLU A 78 -24.49 2.23 -2.37
C GLU A 78 -25.92 2.62 -2.78
N GLN A 79 -26.73 1.62 -3.13
CA GLN A 79 -28.17 1.82 -3.27
C GLN A 79 -28.75 1.96 -1.86
N VAL A 80 -28.92 3.21 -1.40
CA VAL A 80 -29.67 3.48 -0.18
C VAL A 80 -31.14 3.20 -0.51
N PRO A 81 -31.77 2.14 0.06
CA PRO A 81 -33.19 1.92 -0.15
C PRO A 81 -33.92 3.15 0.39
N ALA A 82 -34.83 3.71 -0.42
CA ALA A 82 -35.67 4.82 0.00
C ALA A 82 -36.36 4.39 1.32
N SER A 83 -36.10 5.15 2.38
CA SER A 83 -36.79 4.97 3.66
C SER A 83 -38.29 4.97 3.40
N ALA A 84 -38.97 3.90 3.80
CA ALA A 84 -40.42 3.83 3.78
C ALA A 84 -40.94 4.74 4.90
N ASP A 85 -41.27 5.97 4.53
CA ASP A 85 -42.10 6.88 5.34
C ASP A 85 -43.57 6.43 5.34
#